data_AF-A0A847TU06-F1
#
_entry.id   AF-A0A847TU06-F1
#
_cell.length_a   1.000
_cell.length_b   1.000
_cell.length_c   1.000
_cell.angle_alpha   90.00
_cell.angle_beta   90.00
_cell.angle_gamma   90.00
#
_symmetry.space_group_name_H-M   'P 1'
#
loop_
_entity.id
_entity.type
_entity.pdbx_description
1 polymer ?
#
loop_
_entity_poly.entity_id
_entity_poly.type
_entity_poly.pdbx_seq_one_letter_code
_entity_poly.pdbx_strand_id
1 'polypeptide(L)'
;MSEDAVNGSFAFFGRTYPEQGSLWMEDITELHYESNLTTFDMELYIHGSHILAEVTPTEEVNNLATLRNLVESAVESLTDQLAFLQGIYVHARMIGVIGPDGYKHVFGHSHGAISGRFTPEEISEDWMPKIQAIYHTEAGKYLQHCLTDFRLALEHAEDTGFYCYRAVESLRQYFKSKGVSKTESWSDLRDAVEIDRDTIEENIKQYADDRRHGDPTSITNEDRTRVLETAWEIIRGFVEFADSELTTQQSSE
;
A
#
# COMPACT_ATOMS: atom_id res chain seq x y z
N MET A 1 -3.12 23.73 0.49
CA MET A 1 -3.64 23.69 1.86
C MET A 1 -3.39 25.06 2.46
N SER A 2 -4.39 25.71 3.04
CA SER A 2 -4.10 26.26 4.36
C SER A 2 -3.97 25.03 5.27
N GLU A 3 -2.90 24.94 6.04
CA GLU A 3 -2.64 23.87 7.01
C GLU A 3 -3.56 24.00 8.23
N ASP A 4 -4.79 24.43 8.00
CA ASP A 4 -5.75 24.69 9.05
C ASP A 4 -6.57 23.43 9.24
N ALA A 5 -6.66 23.01 10.49
CA ALA A 5 -7.46 21.90 10.91
C ALA A 5 -8.96 22.23 10.62
N VAL A 6 -9.72 21.21 10.21
CA VAL A 6 -11.10 21.39 9.72
C VAL A 6 -12.07 20.56 10.55
N ASN A 7 -13.18 21.18 10.95
CA ASN A 7 -14.26 20.57 11.72
C ASN A 7 -15.55 20.48 10.88
N GLY A 8 -16.26 19.36 10.98
CA GLY A 8 -17.54 19.10 10.32
C GLY A 8 -17.55 17.81 9.49
N SER A 9 -18.65 17.58 8.78
CA SER A 9 -18.85 16.36 7.98
C SER A 9 -18.22 16.46 6.59
N PHE A 10 -17.64 15.35 6.13
CA PHE A 10 -17.01 15.18 4.84
C PHE A 10 -17.82 14.20 3.99
N ALA A 11 -18.11 14.55 2.74
CA ALA A 11 -18.76 13.63 1.80
C ALA A 11 -17.71 13.03 0.86
N PHE A 12 -17.33 11.78 1.10
CA PHE A 12 -16.44 11.00 0.24
C PHE A 12 -17.24 10.30 -0.86
N PHE A 13 -16.65 10.26 -2.05
CA PHE A 13 -17.20 9.51 -3.18
C PHE A 13 -16.14 8.60 -3.79
N GLY A 14 -16.57 7.39 -4.13
CA GLY A 14 -15.66 6.33 -4.52
C GLY A 14 -16.31 5.30 -5.42
N ARG A 15 -15.56 4.23 -5.71
CA ARG A 15 -16.03 3.10 -6.50
C ARG A 15 -15.56 1.78 -5.91
N THR A 16 -16.31 0.73 -6.19
CA THR A 16 -15.91 -0.65 -5.92
C THR A 16 -15.33 -1.32 -7.17
N TYR A 17 -14.36 -2.20 -6.97
CA TYR A 17 -13.70 -2.99 -8.01
C TYR A 17 -13.70 -4.49 -7.67
N PRO A 18 -13.87 -5.39 -8.65
CA PRO A 18 -14.24 -5.11 -10.03
C PRO A 18 -15.61 -4.42 -10.11
N GLU A 19 -15.84 -3.63 -11.16
CA GLU A 19 -17.14 -2.99 -11.31
C GLU A 19 -18.22 -4.07 -11.47
N GLN A 20 -19.18 -4.09 -10.53
CA GLN A 20 -20.25 -5.06 -10.47
C GLN A 20 -21.60 -4.35 -10.53
N GLY A 21 -22.46 -4.80 -11.44
CA GLY A 21 -23.82 -4.26 -11.55
C GLY A 21 -24.77 -4.70 -10.44
N SER A 22 -24.37 -5.63 -9.56
CA SER A 22 -25.26 -6.29 -8.59
C SER A 22 -24.86 -6.14 -7.12
N LEU A 23 -23.91 -5.27 -6.81
CA LEU A 23 -23.59 -4.93 -5.43
C LEU A 23 -24.61 -3.89 -4.97
N TRP A 24 -25.53 -4.30 -4.10
CA TRP A 24 -26.57 -3.41 -3.56
C TRP A 24 -26.53 -3.45 -2.05
N MET A 25 -26.36 -2.29 -1.44
CA MET A 25 -26.80 -2.05 -0.07
C MET A 25 -28.02 -1.14 -0.18
N GLU A 26 -29.21 -1.73 -0.07
CA GLU A 26 -30.48 -1.02 -0.34
C GLU A 26 -30.76 0.09 0.69
N ASP A 27 -30.25 -0.08 1.91
CA ASP A 27 -30.37 0.88 3.01
C ASP A 27 -29.05 1.58 3.30
N ILE A 28 -29.15 2.83 3.79
CA ILE A 28 -28.00 3.54 4.37
C ILE A 28 -27.51 2.73 5.55
N THR A 29 -26.21 2.43 5.54
CA THR A 29 -25.55 1.75 6.65
C THR A 29 -24.82 2.76 7.50
N GLU A 30 -25.26 2.89 8.75
CA GLU A 30 -24.55 3.65 9.77
C GLU A 30 -23.43 2.78 10.36
N LEU A 31 -22.22 3.33 10.39
CA LEU A 31 -21.03 2.66 10.91
C LEU A 31 -20.31 3.60 11.87
N HIS A 32 -19.96 3.07 13.04
CA HIS A 32 -19.06 3.72 13.98
C HIS A 32 -17.67 3.13 13.79
N TYR A 33 -16.70 3.96 13.37
CA TYR A 33 -15.32 3.54 13.16
C TYR A 33 -14.41 4.11 14.25
N GLU A 34 -13.61 3.23 14.85
CA GLU A 34 -12.62 3.59 15.88
C GLU A 34 -11.26 3.02 15.49
N SER A 35 -10.22 3.85 15.54
CA SER A 35 -8.84 3.39 15.51
C SER A 35 -7.96 4.18 16.48
N ASN A 36 -6.69 3.81 16.59
CA ASN A 36 -5.71 4.53 17.39
C ASN A 36 -5.37 5.94 16.86
N LEU A 37 -5.86 6.32 15.67
CA LEU A 37 -5.60 7.64 15.09
C LEU A 37 -6.79 8.59 15.21
N THR A 38 -8.02 8.09 15.08
CA THR A 38 -9.24 8.92 15.15
C THR A 38 -10.49 8.05 15.31
N THR A 39 -11.63 8.69 15.55
CA THR A 39 -12.95 8.08 15.60
C THR A 39 -13.89 8.89 14.70
N PHE A 40 -14.78 8.22 13.99
CA PHE A 40 -15.80 8.89 13.19
C PHE A 40 -17.06 8.04 13.05
N ASP A 41 -18.19 8.74 12.91
CA ASP A 41 -19.43 8.13 12.43
C ASP A 41 -19.51 8.26 10.91
N MET A 42 -20.04 7.25 10.24
CA MET A 42 -20.16 7.19 8.79
C MET A 42 -21.55 6.72 8.38
N GLU A 43 -22.21 7.48 7.51
CA GLU A 43 -23.37 7.03 6.75
C GLU A 43 -22.91 6.60 5.36
N LEU A 44 -23.10 5.32 5.05
CA LEU A 44 -22.61 4.71 3.82
C LEU A 44 -23.76 4.30 2.90
N TYR A 45 -23.63 4.67 1.64
CA TYR A 45 -24.50 4.22 0.57
C TYR A 45 -23.67 3.62 -0.58
N ILE A 46 -23.96 2.36 -0.92
CA ILE A 46 -23.34 1.65 -2.05
C ILE A 46 -24.40 1.19 -3.03
N HIS A 47 -24.33 1.70 -4.26
CA HIS A 47 -25.27 1.36 -5.33
C HIS A 47 -24.52 1.01 -6.62
N GLY A 48 -24.55 -0.27 -6.98
CA GLY A 48 -23.69 -0.83 -8.01
C GLY A 48 -22.22 -0.65 -7.62
N SER A 49 -21.45 0.06 -8.45
CA SER A 49 -20.04 0.37 -8.17
C SER A 49 -19.78 1.79 -7.73
N HIS A 50 -20.79 2.48 -7.20
CA HIS A 50 -20.64 3.83 -6.67
C HIS A 50 -20.76 3.79 -5.15
N ILE A 51 -19.84 4.50 -4.50
CA ILE A 51 -19.81 4.68 -3.05
C ILE A 51 -20.04 6.15 -2.75
N LEU A 52 -20.94 6.42 -1.81
CA LEU A 52 -21.08 7.71 -1.13
C LEU A 52 -20.97 7.45 0.36
N ALA A 53 -20.01 8.10 1.01
CA ALA A 53 -19.79 8.00 2.45
C ALA A 53 -19.81 9.41 3.07
N GLU A 54 -20.79 9.69 3.90
CA GLU A 54 -20.83 10.90 4.72
C GLU A 54 -20.16 10.58 6.05
N VAL A 55 -19.06 11.26 6.34
CA VAL A 55 -18.15 10.96 7.45
C VAL A 55 -18.16 12.15 8.39
N THR A 56 -18.46 11.91 9.66
CA THR A 56 -18.45 12.91 10.73
C THR A 56 -17.40 12.52 11.77
N PRO A 57 -16.17 13.05 11.65
CA PRO A 57 -15.12 12.85 12.63
C PRO A 57 -15.50 13.40 14.00
N THR A 58 -15.11 12.70 15.07
CA THR A 58 -15.31 13.18 16.45
C THR A 58 -14.32 14.27 16.84
N GLU A 59 -13.20 14.35 16.11
CA GLU A 59 -12.11 15.30 16.32
C GLU A 59 -11.79 16.04 15.02
N GLU A 60 -10.98 17.09 15.16
CA GLU A 60 -10.58 17.92 14.04
C GLU A 60 -9.66 17.17 13.07
N VAL A 61 -9.91 17.30 11.77
CA VAL A 61 -9.15 16.61 10.73
C VAL A 61 -7.92 17.44 10.35
N ASN A 62 -6.75 16.94 10.71
CA ASN A 62 -5.47 17.57 10.39
C ASN A 62 -4.84 17.03 9.09
N ASN A 63 -5.20 15.82 8.68
CA ASN A 63 -4.71 15.21 7.44
C ASN A 63 -5.83 14.47 6.70
N LEU A 64 -6.25 15.06 5.57
CA LEU A 64 -7.31 14.53 4.72
C LEU A 64 -6.95 13.21 4.03
N ALA A 65 -5.66 12.98 3.72
CA ALA A 65 -5.21 11.74 3.10
C ALA A 65 -5.22 10.57 4.11
N THR A 66 -4.87 10.83 5.38
CA THR A 66 -5.03 9.87 6.47
C THR A 66 -6.51 9.53 6.66
N LEU A 67 -7.38 10.53 6.75
CA LEU A 67 -8.82 10.29 6.86
C LEU A 67 -9.35 9.46 5.68
N ARG A 68 -8.98 9.80 4.45
CA ARG A 68 -9.34 9.02 3.25
C ARG A 68 -8.96 7.54 3.40
N ASN A 69 -7.74 7.25 3.85
CA ASN A 69 -7.26 5.87 4.01
C ASN A 69 -8.11 5.09 5.03
N LEU A 70 -8.50 5.73 6.12
CA LEU A 70 -9.34 5.13 7.15
C LEU A 70 -10.79 4.94 6.67
N VAL A 71 -11.33 5.90 5.94
CA VAL A 71 -12.67 5.78 5.31
C VAL A 71 -12.67 4.63 4.30
N GLU A 72 -11.62 4.50 3.50
CA GLU A 72 -11.47 3.39 2.56
C GLU A 72 -11.47 2.04 3.30
N SER A 73 -10.66 1.89 4.35
CA SER A 73 -10.63 0.68 5.19
C SER A 73 -11.99 0.39 5.87
N ALA A 74 -12.66 1.43 6.38
CA ALA A 74 -13.98 1.32 6.97
C ALA A 74 -15.02 0.78 5.97
N VAL A 75 -14.98 1.26 4.72
CA VAL A 75 -15.83 0.74 3.65
C VAL A 75 -15.42 -0.69 3.27
N GLU A 76 -14.13 -1.00 3.21
CA GLU A 76 -13.63 -2.36 2.94
C GLU A 76 -14.13 -3.37 3.98
N SER A 77 -14.18 -2.99 5.26
CA SER A 77 -14.67 -3.87 6.34
C SER A 77 -16.11 -4.38 6.12
N LEU A 78 -16.92 -3.63 5.37
CA LEU A 78 -18.27 -4.05 4.99
C LEU A 78 -18.24 -4.96 3.76
N THR A 79 -17.40 -4.67 2.77
CA THR A 79 -17.24 -5.54 1.60
C THR A 79 -16.53 -6.86 1.92
N ASP A 80 -15.68 -6.90 2.95
CA ASP A 80 -15.01 -8.11 3.42
C ASP A 80 -15.98 -9.18 3.92
N GLN A 81 -17.15 -8.75 4.42
CA GLN A 81 -18.22 -9.67 4.78
C GLN A 81 -18.71 -10.45 3.56
N LEU A 82 -18.69 -9.84 2.37
CA LEU A 82 -19.05 -10.51 1.12
C LEU A 82 -17.99 -11.52 0.69
N ALA A 83 -16.71 -11.27 0.99
CA ALA A 83 -15.66 -12.24 0.78
C ALA A 83 -15.91 -13.50 1.62
N PHE A 84 -16.31 -13.35 2.88
CA PHE A 84 -16.67 -14.49 3.73
C PHE A 84 -17.97 -15.18 3.30
N LEU A 85 -19.02 -14.40 3.03
CA LEU A 85 -20.36 -14.93 2.77
C LEU A 85 -20.54 -15.50 1.36
N GLN A 86 -19.84 -14.95 0.37
CA GLN A 86 -20.04 -15.24 -1.05
C GLN A 86 -18.76 -15.68 -1.78
N GLY A 87 -17.59 -15.55 -1.15
CA GLY A 87 -16.31 -15.83 -1.82
C GLY A 87 -15.97 -14.81 -2.91
N ILE A 88 -16.54 -13.60 -2.84
CA ILE A 88 -16.31 -12.53 -3.81
C ILE A 88 -15.47 -11.44 -3.15
N TYR A 89 -14.38 -11.06 -3.81
CA TYR A 89 -13.55 -9.94 -3.39
C TYR A 89 -14.00 -8.65 -4.07
N VAL A 90 -14.19 -7.61 -3.27
CA VAL A 90 -14.58 -6.28 -3.71
C VAL A 90 -13.68 -5.27 -3.01
N HIS A 91 -12.85 -4.56 -3.78
CA HIS A 91 -11.98 -3.50 -3.30
C HIS A 91 -12.72 -2.15 -3.37
N ALA A 92 -12.70 -1.37 -2.31
CA ALA A 92 -13.28 -0.03 -2.28
C ALA A 92 -12.18 1.01 -2.51
N ARG A 93 -12.48 2.05 -3.31
CA ARG A 93 -11.55 3.15 -3.53
C ARG A 93 -12.22 4.50 -3.45
N MET A 94 -11.72 5.38 -2.60
CA MET A 94 -12.17 6.77 -2.48
C MET A 94 -11.49 7.64 -3.54
N ILE A 95 -12.30 8.24 -4.42
CA ILE A 95 -11.84 9.03 -5.57
C ILE A 95 -11.79 10.51 -5.23
N GLY A 96 -12.68 11.00 -4.37
CA GLY A 96 -12.64 12.38 -3.94
C GLY A 96 -13.50 12.64 -2.73
N VAL A 97 -13.51 13.91 -2.31
CA VAL A 97 -14.17 14.36 -1.11
C VAL A 97 -14.66 15.80 -1.26
N ILE A 98 -15.79 16.08 -0.64
CA ILE A 98 -16.31 17.43 -0.40
C ILE A 98 -16.19 17.71 1.10
N GLY A 99 -15.44 18.76 1.46
CA GLY A 99 -15.25 19.18 2.84
C GLY A 99 -16.43 20.00 3.40
N PRO A 100 -16.43 20.27 4.72
CA PRO A 100 -17.50 21.01 5.40
C PRO A 100 -17.74 22.43 4.87
N ASP A 101 -16.68 23.07 4.36
CA ASP A 101 -16.71 24.41 3.76
C ASP A 101 -17.09 24.39 2.26
N GLY A 102 -17.43 23.22 1.72
CA GLY A 102 -17.73 23.00 0.30
C GLY A 102 -16.48 22.87 -0.59
N TYR A 103 -15.27 22.83 -0.01
CA TYR A 103 -14.04 22.49 -0.71
C TYR A 103 -14.18 21.13 -1.40
N LYS A 104 -13.63 21.00 -2.61
CA LYS A 104 -13.65 19.76 -3.38
C LYS A 104 -12.23 19.30 -3.68
N HIS A 105 -11.94 18.04 -3.43
CA HIS A 105 -10.66 17.42 -3.74
C HIS A 105 -10.87 16.10 -4.48
N VAL A 106 -10.03 15.84 -5.48
CA VAL A 106 -9.97 14.56 -6.18
C VAL A 106 -8.61 13.94 -5.89
N PHE A 107 -8.63 12.75 -5.31
CA PHE A 107 -7.42 11.99 -5.03
C PHE A 107 -6.87 11.40 -6.32
N GLY A 108 -5.58 11.61 -6.57
CA GLY A 108 -4.90 11.04 -7.72
C GLY A 108 -4.82 9.51 -7.66
N HIS A 109 -4.64 8.87 -8.82
CA HIS A 109 -4.42 7.42 -8.87
C HIS A 109 -3.00 7.02 -8.43
N SER A 110 -2.07 7.98 -8.47
CA SER A 110 -0.65 7.81 -8.21
C SER A 110 -0.29 8.11 -6.75
N HIS A 111 0.57 7.29 -6.16
CA HIS A 111 1.14 7.56 -4.84
C HIS A 111 2.29 8.56 -4.97
N GLY A 112 2.05 9.82 -4.58
CA GLY A 112 2.97 10.95 -4.76
C GLY A 112 4.42 10.70 -4.30
N ALA A 113 4.61 9.85 -3.29
CA ALA A 113 5.91 9.42 -2.76
C ALA A 113 6.83 8.71 -3.77
N ILE A 114 6.22 7.93 -4.68
CA ILE A 114 6.95 7.04 -5.60
C ILE A 114 6.53 7.22 -7.07
N SER A 115 5.50 8.02 -7.33
CA SER A 115 5.06 8.33 -8.68
C SER A 115 6.03 9.26 -9.39
N GLY A 116 6.27 9.01 -10.68
CA GLY A 116 7.14 9.87 -11.49
C GLY A 116 8.63 9.70 -11.22
N ARG A 117 9.04 8.66 -10.47
CA ARG A 117 10.46 8.32 -10.28
C ARG A 117 11.15 7.80 -11.56
N PHE A 118 10.36 7.43 -12.57
CA PHE A 118 10.84 7.05 -13.89
C PHE A 118 10.06 7.78 -14.98
N THR A 119 10.73 8.17 -16.06
CA THR A 119 10.08 8.64 -17.29
C THR A 119 9.45 7.46 -18.05
N PRO A 120 8.47 7.71 -18.94
CA PRO A 120 7.94 6.66 -19.82
C PRO A 120 9.05 5.95 -20.63
N GLU A 121 10.04 6.71 -21.10
CA GLU A 121 11.18 6.19 -21.85
C GLU A 121 12.03 5.27 -20.96
N GLU A 122 12.42 5.69 -19.75
CA GLU A 122 13.17 4.85 -18.80
C GLU A 122 12.43 3.57 -18.44
N ILE A 123 11.10 3.63 -18.28
CA ILE A 123 10.28 2.44 -18.04
C ILE A 123 10.38 1.49 -19.22
N SER A 124 10.19 1.98 -20.45
CA SER A 124 10.09 1.14 -21.64
C SER A 124 11.43 0.60 -22.15
N GLU A 125 12.49 1.39 -22.05
CA GLU A 125 13.80 1.10 -22.66
C GLU A 125 14.79 0.48 -21.67
N ASP A 126 14.59 0.67 -20.35
CA ASP A 126 15.54 0.22 -19.33
C ASP A 126 14.90 -0.69 -18.27
N TRP A 127 14.00 -0.15 -17.44
CA TRP A 127 13.52 -0.85 -16.25
C TRP A 127 12.64 -2.07 -16.55
N MET A 128 11.74 -1.97 -17.54
CA MET A 128 10.88 -3.09 -17.90
C MET A 128 11.68 -4.26 -18.50
N PRO A 129 12.59 -4.04 -19.49
CA PRO A 129 13.48 -5.10 -19.96
C PRO A 129 14.31 -5.75 -18.85
N LYS A 130 14.91 -4.97 -17.94
CA LYS A 130 15.69 -5.48 -16.79
C LYS A 130 14.85 -6.42 -15.91
N ILE A 131 13.67 -5.96 -15.48
CA ILE A 131 12.78 -6.76 -14.63
C ILE A 131 12.35 -8.06 -15.35
N GLN A 132 12.02 -7.97 -16.64
CA GLN A 132 11.66 -9.14 -17.44
C GLN A 132 12.81 -10.15 -17.56
N ALA A 133 14.05 -9.69 -17.76
CA ALA A 133 15.22 -10.56 -17.77
C ALA A 133 15.42 -11.27 -16.42
N ILE A 134 15.31 -10.53 -15.31
CA ILE A 134 15.43 -11.08 -13.96
C ILE A 134 14.35 -12.14 -13.67
N TYR A 135 13.13 -11.99 -14.20
CA TYR A 135 12.07 -12.98 -14.04
C TYR A 135 12.41 -14.37 -14.59
N HIS A 136 13.38 -14.48 -15.50
CA HIS A 136 13.87 -15.75 -16.03
C HIS A 136 15.01 -16.38 -15.21
N THR A 137 15.35 -15.80 -14.05
CA THR A 137 16.41 -16.27 -13.15
C THR A 137 15.86 -16.83 -11.84
N GLU A 138 16.75 -17.37 -11.00
CA GLU A 138 16.39 -17.75 -9.63
C GLU A 138 15.96 -16.54 -8.77
N ALA A 139 16.54 -15.35 -8.97
CA ALA A 139 16.12 -14.12 -8.30
C ALA A 139 14.69 -13.71 -8.69
N GLY A 140 14.27 -14.04 -9.92
CA GLY A 140 12.96 -13.71 -10.47
C GLY A 140 11.78 -14.21 -9.63
N LYS A 141 11.88 -15.41 -9.05
CA LYS A 141 10.82 -16.01 -8.22
C LYS A 141 10.54 -15.14 -6.98
N TYR A 142 11.60 -14.61 -6.39
CA TYR A 142 11.52 -13.75 -5.20
C TYR A 142 11.09 -12.33 -5.54
N LEU A 143 11.56 -11.80 -6.67
CA LEU A 143 11.15 -10.49 -7.18
C LEU A 143 9.64 -10.47 -7.53
N GLN A 144 9.10 -11.53 -8.11
CA GLN A 144 7.66 -11.63 -8.42
C GLN A 144 6.80 -11.55 -7.15
N HIS A 145 7.15 -12.29 -6.10
CA HIS A 145 6.45 -12.20 -4.81
C HIS A 145 6.60 -10.80 -4.19
N CYS A 146 7.82 -10.24 -4.24
CA CYS A 146 8.10 -8.90 -3.75
C CYS A 146 7.23 -7.83 -4.43
N LEU A 147 7.16 -7.83 -5.77
CA LEU A 147 6.37 -6.86 -6.53
C LEU A 147 4.86 -7.07 -6.33
N THR A 148 4.41 -8.30 -6.10
CA THR A 148 3.02 -8.59 -5.73
C THR A 148 2.67 -7.96 -4.39
N ASP A 149 3.53 -8.15 -3.38
CA ASP A 149 3.34 -7.58 -2.05
C ASP A 149 3.43 -6.06 -2.06
N PHE A 150 4.37 -5.48 -2.79
CA PHE A 150 4.48 -4.04 -2.93
C PHE A 150 3.23 -3.42 -3.58
N ARG A 151 2.64 -4.09 -4.59
CA ARG A 151 1.36 -3.68 -5.17
C ARG A 151 0.24 -3.69 -4.12
N LEU A 152 0.15 -4.73 -3.29
CA LEU A 152 -0.84 -4.80 -2.20
C LEU A 152 -0.62 -3.70 -1.15
N ALA A 153 0.62 -3.32 -0.86
CA ALA A 153 0.92 -2.18 0.03
C ALA A 153 0.42 -0.83 -0.53
N LEU A 154 0.42 -0.69 -1.85
CA LEU A 154 -0.14 0.50 -2.50
C LEU A 154 -1.66 0.53 -2.46
N GLU A 155 -2.30 -0.64 -2.42
CA GLU A 155 -3.75 -0.83 -2.42
C GLU A 155 -4.35 -0.73 -1.02
N HIS A 156 -3.75 -1.39 -0.02
CA HIS A 156 -4.27 -1.46 1.35
C HIS A 156 -3.48 -0.56 2.29
N ALA A 157 -4.01 0.66 2.52
CA ALA A 157 -3.28 1.67 3.26
C ALA A 157 -2.93 1.24 4.69
N GLU A 158 -3.87 0.61 5.39
CA GLU A 158 -3.67 0.15 6.77
C GLU A 158 -2.69 -1.02 6.91
N ASP A 159 -2.51 -1.82 5.85
CA ASP A 159 -1.59 -2.96 5.83
C ASP A 159 -0.26 -2.66 5.13
N THR A 160 0.02 -1.39 4.82
CA THR A 160 1.22 -0.99 4.07
C THR A 160 2.50 -1.53 4.73
N GLY A 161 2.65 -1.36 6.05
CA GLY A 161 3.81 -1.85 6.80
C GLY A 161 4.00 -3.36 6.64
N PHE A 162 2.93 -4.12 6.83
CA PHE A 162 2.92 -5.57 6.69
C PHE A 162 3.34 -6.02 5.28
N TYR A 163 2.69 -5.49 4.24
CA TYR A 163 2.98 -5.87 2.86
C TYR A 163 4.37 -5.45 2.42
N CYS A 164 4.84 -4.24 2.78
CA CYS A 164 6.21 -3.82 2.51
C CYS A 164 7.25 -4.70 3.20
N TYR A 165 7.02 -5.09 4.46
CA TYR A 165 7.92 -6.00 5.17
C TYR A 165 7.98 -7.37 4.49
N ARG A 166 6.83 -7.92 4.08
CA ARG A 166 6.74 -9.20 3.35
C ARG A 166 7.41 -9.12 1.98
N ALA A 167 7.31 -7.98 1.30
CA ALA A 167 8.01 -7.72 0.05
C ALA A 167 9.53 -7.78 0.22
N VAL A 168 10.07 -7.07 1.22
CA VAL A 168 11.51 -7.07 1.55
C VAL A 168 11.97 -8.46 2.00
N GLU A 169 11.17 -9.15 2.81
CA GLU A 169 11.50 -10.51 3.24
C GLU A 169 11.50 -11.50 2.07
N SER A 170 10.64 -11.32 1.06
CA SER A 170 10.69 -12.11 -0.17
C SER A 170 12.04 -11.98 -0.88
N LEU A 171 12.58 -10.77 -1.00
CA LEU A 171 13.93 -10.55 -1.56
C LEU A 171 15.02 -11.18 -0.70
N ARG A 172 14.92 -11.11 0.63
CA ARG A 172 15.84 -11.80 1.54
C ARG A 172 15.88 -13.31 1.30
N GLN A 173 14.75 -13.93 0.93
CA GLN A 173 14.70 -15.37 0.69
C GLN A 173 15.60 -15.80 -0.48
N TYR A 174 15.89 -14.91 -1.44
CA TYR A 174 16.89 -15.16 -2.50
C TYR A 174 18.29 -15.38 -1.92
N PHE A 175 18.71 -14.56 -0.95
CA PHE A 175 20.00 -14.75 -0.30
C PHE A 175 20.00 -16.01 0.56
N LYS A 176 18.90 -16.25 1.30
CA LYS A 176 18.75 -17.47 2.10
C LYS A 176 18.79 -18.75 1.24
N SER A 177 18.28 -18.73 0.02
CA SER A 177 18.30 -19.90 -0.87
C SER A 177 19.71 -20.29 -1.29
N LYS A 178 20.72 -19.44 -1.07
CA LYS A 178 22.15 -19.75 -1.23
C LYS A 178 22.73 -20.57 -0.07
N GLY A 179 21.91 -20.96 0.91
CA GLY A 179 22.30 -21.87 2.00
C GLY A 179 22.84 -21.19 3.26
N VAL A 180 22.70 -19.87 3.37
CA VAL A 180 23.17 -19.07 4.53
C VAL A 180 22.12 -19.01 5.65
N SER A 181 22.55 -18.64 6.86
CA SER A 181 21.65 -18.46 8.01
C SER A 181 20.69 -17.29 7.81
N LYS A 182 19.66 -17.18 8.68
CA LYS A 182 18.72 -16.04 8.66
C LYS A 182 19.46 -14.71 8.84
N THR A 183 20.39 -14.64 9.78
CA THR A 183 21.17 -13.43 10.07
C THR A 183 22.05 -13.04 8.90
N GLU A 184 22.76 -14.01 8.31
CA GLU A 184 23.59 -13.78 7.12
C GLU A 184 22.74 -13.32 5.93
N SER A 185 21.60 -13.97 5.65
CA SER A 185 20.73 -13.55 4.53
C SER A 185 20.19 -12.12 4.66
N TRP A 186 19.98 -11.64 5.90
CA TRP A 186 19.62 -10.24 6.13
C TRP A 186 20.81 -9.31 5.92
N SER A 187 22.01 -9.73 6.29
CA SER A 187 23.24 -8.97 5.99
C SER A 187 23.45 -8.88 4.48
N ASP A 188 23.40 -10.01 3.78
CA ASP A 188 23.64 -10.07 2.34
C ASP A 188 22.64 -9.20 1.55
N LEU A 189 21.35 -9.21 1.94
CA LEU A 189 20.35 -8.32 1.34
C LEU A 189 20.72 -6.85 1.55
N ARG A 190 21.08 -6.47 2.78
CA ARG A 190 21.43 -5.08 3.13
C ARG A 190 22.68 -4.61 2.39
N ASP A 191 23.68 -5.47 2.31
CA ASP A 191 24.92 -5.18 1.58
C ASP A 191 24.65 -5.04 0.09
N ALA A 192 23.74 -5.85 -0.48
CA ALA A 192 23.38 -5.79 -1.90
C ALA A 192 22.57 -4.55 -2.30
N VAL A 193 21.75 -3.99 -1.39
CA VAL A 193 20.89 -2.82 -1.67
C VAL A 193 21.35 -1.55 -0.93
N GLU A 194 22.54 -1.61 -0.31
CA GLU A 194 23.18 -0.52 0.42
C GLU A 194 22.28 0.16 1.47
N ILE A 195 21.57 -0.64 2.28
CA ILE A 195 20.66 -0.12 3.31
C ILE A 195 21.01 -0.59 4.73
N ASP A 196 20.93 0.32 5.69
CA ASP A 196 21.15 0.02 7.09
C ASP A 196 20.02 -0.82 7.69
N ARG A 197 20.36 -1.59 8.73
CA ARG A 197 19.39 -2.38 9.49
C ARG A 197 18.31 -1.50 10.11
N ASP A 198 18.74 -0.41 10.73
CA ASP A 198 17.86 0.46 11.51
C ASP A 198 16.82 1.11 10.60
N THR A 199 17.17 1.47 9.36
CA THR A 199 16.22 1.97 8.36
C THR A 199 15.08 0.99 8.09
N ILE A 200 15.35 -0.32 7.97
CA ILE A 200 14.29 -1.33 7.79
C ILE A 200 13.47 -1.47 9.06
N GLU A 201 14.11 -1.47 10.24
CA GLU A 201 13.44 -1.64 11.53
C GLU A 201 12.50 -0.46 11.84
N GLU A 202 12.99 0.76 11.65
CA GLU A 202 12.29 2.01 11.94
C GLU A 202 11.30 2.40 10.84
N ASN A 203 11.57 2.17 9.56
CA ASN A 203 10.65 2.64 8.52
C ASN A 203 9.65 1.59 8.05
N ILE A 204 9.88 0.30 8.30
CA ILE A 204 8.99 -0.75 7.80
C ILE A 204 8.54 -1.67 8.94
N LYS A 205 9.48 -2.26 9.67
CA LYS A 205 9.18 -3.36 10.62
C LYS A 205 8.25 -2.93 11.75
N GLN A 206 8.43 -1.73 12.31
CA GLN A 206 7.56 -1.26 13.40
C GLN A 206 6.07 -1.20 13.00
N TYR A 207 5.78 -0.94 11.71
CA TYR A 207 4.41 -0.91 11.17
C TYR A 207 3.91 -2.29 10.72
N ALA A 208 4.80 -3.28 10.64
CA ALA A 208 4.46 -4.64 10.24
C ALA A 208 4.20 -5.56 11.43
N ASP A 209 4.93 -5.35 12.54
CA ASP A 209 5.01 -6.29 13.65
C ASP A 209 3.69 -6.42 14.43
N ASP A 210 2.97 -5.33 14.68
CA ASP A 210 1.65 -5.39 15.36
C ASP A 210 0.58 -5.93 14.41
N ARG A 211 0.57 -5.41 13.17
CA ARG A 211 -0.41 -5.80 12.15
C ARG A 211 -0.33 -7.30 11.81
N ARG A 212 0.88 -7.89 11.74
CA ARG A 212 1.04 -9.34 11.51
C ARG A 212 0.54 -10.21 12.67
N HIS A 213 0.40 -9.64 13.87
CA HIS A 213 -0.17 -10.34 15.03
C HIS A 213 -1.68 -10.11 15.17
N GLY A 214 -2.28 -9.33 14.26
CA GLY A 214 -3.71 -9.04 14.23
C GLY A 214 -4.13 -7.86 15.10
N ASP A 215 -3.18 -7.04 15.57
CA ASP A 215 -3.51 -5.85 16.33
C ASP A 215 -4.15 -4.77 15.41
N PRO A 216 -5.22 -4.11 15.86
CA PRO A 216 -5.96 -3.12 15.05
C PRO A 216 -5.24 -1.75 15.07
N THR A 217 -4.05 -1.70 14.49
CA THR A 217 -3.21 -0.48 14.45
C THR A 217 -3.29 0.21 13.10
N SER A 218 -3.69 1.48 13.07
CA SER A 218 -3.69 2.31 11.87
C SER A 218 -2.35 3.02 11.64
N ILE A 219 -2.14 3.49 10.41
CA ILE A 219 -0.95 4.23 9.98
C ILE A 219 -1.33 5.59 9.39
N THR A 220 -0.55 6.63 9.71
CA THR A 220 -0.72 7.96 9.12
C THR A 220 -0.30 7.97 7.65
N ASN A 221 -0.78 8.93 6.86
CA ASN A 221 -0.33 9.04 5.47
C ASN A 221 1.16 9.39 5.34
N GLU A 222 1.71 10.14 6.29
CA GLU A 222 3.14 10.46 6.40
C GLU A 222 3.97 9.20 6.63
N ASP A 223 3.61 8.40 7.64
CA ASP A 223 4.31 7.16 7.94
C ASP A 223 4.18 6.15 6.81
N ARG A 224 2.97 6.04 6.24
CA ARG A 224 2.73 5.22 5.06
C ARG A 224 3.61 5.62 3.88
N THR A 225 3.78 6.93 3.65
CA THR A 225 4.67 7.45 2.61
C THR A 225 6.10 6.99 2.87
N ARG A 226 6.62 7.17 4.09
CA ARG A 226 7.97 6.75 4.48
C ARG A 226 8.20 5.25 4.33
N VAL A 227 7.22 4.42 4.70
CA VAL A 227 7.25 2.95 4.50
C VAL A 227 7.38 2.62 3.01
N LEU A 228 6.55 3.21 2.17
CA LEU A 228 6.52 2.96 0.72
C LEU A 228 7.82 3.39 0.04
N GLU A 229 8.37 4.54 0.40
CA GLU A 229 9.64 5.03 -0.15
C GLU A 229 10.79 4.12 0.21
N THR A 230 10.89 3.72 1.49
CA THR A 230 11.94 2.81 1.95
C THR A 230 11.85 1.45 1.23
N ALA A 231 10.65 0.89 1.12
CA ALA A 231 10.45 -0.37 0.40
C ALA A 231 10.80 -0.24 -1.09
N TRP A 232 10.41 0.86 -1.73
CA TRP A 232 10.75 1.14 -3.11
C TRP A 232 12.27 1.20 -3.34
N GLU A 233 13.01 1.84 -2.44
CA GLU A 233 14.48 1.95 -2.53
C GLU A 233 15.15 0.57 -2.45
N ILE A 234 14.69 -0.28 -1.54
CA ILE A 234 15.18 -1.66 -1.42
C ILE A 234 14.86 -2.47 -2.68
N ILE A 235 13.64 -2.36 -3.21
CA ILE A 235 13.23 -3.06 -4.44
C ILE A 235 14.08 -2.61 -5.62
N ARG A 236 14.27 -1.30 -5.76
CA ARG A 236 15.10 -0.72 -6.80
C ARG A 236 16.54 -1.24 -6.71
N GLY A 237 17.15 -1.15 -5.54
CA GLY A 237 18.53 -1.63 -5.32
C GLY A 237 18.67 -3.12 -5.61
N PHE A 238 17.66 -3.94 -5.25
CA PHE A 238 17.68 -5.36 -5.58
C PHE A 238 17.60 -5.63 -7.09
N VAL A 239 16.78 -4.87 -7.82
CA VAL A 239 16.69 -4.99 -9.29
C VAL A 239 18.04 -4.63 -9.92
N GLU A 240 18.68 -3.55 -9.50
CA GLU A 240 20.01 -3.14 -9.97
C GLU A 240 21.07 -4.21 -9.66
N PHE A 241 21.07 -4.75 -8.43
CA PHE A 241 21.95 -5.84 -8.03
C PHE A 241 21.74 -7.09 -8.89
N ALA A 242 20.50 -7.54 -9.09
CA ALA A 242 20.19 -8.76 -9.84
C ALA A 242 20.55 -8.62 -11.33
N ASP A 243 20.38 -7.44 -11.91
CA ASP A 243 20.79 -7.11 -13.28
C ASP A 243 22.33 -7.15 -13.45
N SER A 244 23.07 -6.67 -12.45
CA SER A 244 24.54 -6.73 -12.45
C SER A 244 25.07 -8.17 -12.39
N GLU A 245 24.42 -9.04 -11.61
CA GLU A 245 24.75 -10.46 -11.51
C GLU A 245 24.52 -11.18 -12.85
N LEU A 246 23.42 -10.86 -13.54
CA LEU A 246 23.10 -11.36 -14.88
C LEU A 246 24.18 -10.97 -15.90
N THR A 247 24.58 -9.71 -15.91
CA THR A 247 25.59 -9.18 -16.84
C THR A 247 26.97 -9.82 -16.62
N THR A 248 27.33 -10.07 -15.35
CA THR A 248 28.59 -10.73 -14.98
C THR A 248 28.62 -12.19 -15.45
N GLN A 249 27.50 -12.91 -15.30
CA GLN A 249 27.38 -14.30 -15.74
C GLN A 249 27.51 -14.43 -17.27
N GLN A 250 26.88 -13.55 -18.04
CA GLN A 250 26.96 -13.54 -19.51
C GLN A 250 28.36 -13.17 -20.04
N SER A 251 29.14 -12.39 -19.29
CA SER A 251 30.50 -12.00 -19.68
C SER A 251 31.55 -13.09 -19.38
N SER A 252 31.16 -14.12 -18.63
CA SER A 252 32.03 -15.22 -18.18
C SER A 252 31.89 -16.49 -19.01
N GLU A 253 30.95 -16.53 -19.96
CA GLU A 253 30.71 -17.59 -20.95
C GLU A 253 31.31 -17.25 -22.33
#